data_AF-A0A1S1EMJ1-F1
#
_entry.id   AF-A0A1S1EMJ1-F1
#
_cell.length_a   1.000
_cell.length_b   1.000
_cell.length_c   1.000
_cell.angle_alpha   90.00
_cell.angle_beta   90.00
_cell.angle_gamma   90.00
#
_symmetry.space_group_name_H-M   'P 1'
#
loop_
_entity.id
_entity.type
_entity.pdbx_description
1 polymer ?
#
loop_
_entity_poly.entity_id
_entity_poly.type
_entity_poly.pdbx_seq_one_letter_code
_entity_poly.pdbx_strand_id
1 'polypeptide(L)'
;MPNSRVAAERSPSVTLRFMASPTDVLHHGAQGVSGGRVLEWIDKAAYACAAQWSATYCVTAYVGHIHFPRPIPSGHIVEVRSRIAMTGRSSMHIVNEVLSADPREGIFTRACDCLVVFVAKDPDTGKSMAVPSFVPTDDEERRVAEAAESRIGLRQAIESEMEAQTYTDDSTAPRIVHRFMAKPTDVNWGGNVHGGTAMEWIDEAGLACTMEWSGERTVAVYAGGIRFYHPVHIGDLIEVDARITRTDSRSIHTSVHLRAGDPRGGRENLKDAIHATFTYIGIDIDGNPLPARKFTPVTEEDQRLWEHTQTLKDLRGQYEPVPLVKPLPPVQLTS
;
A
#
# COMPACT_ATOMS: atom_id res chain seq x y z
N MET A 1 10.70 -31.65 -26.64
CA MET A 1 11.86 -31.68 -25.72
C MET A 1 11.33 -31.97 -24.32
N PRO A 2 11.92 -32.89 -23.55
CA PRO A 2 11.52 -33.07 -22.16
C PRO A 2 11.88 -31.80 -21.37
N ASN A 3 10.91 -31.20 -20.69
CA ASN A 3 11.14 -30.04 -19.82
C ASN A 3 12.17 -30.41 -18.74
N SER A 4 13.40 -29.92 -18.89
CA SER A 4 14.41 -29.98 -17.85
C SER A 4 13.91 -29.14 -16.67
N ARG A 5 13.43 -29.81 -15.62
CA ARG A 5 13.07 -29.13 -14.37
C ARG A 5 14.36 -28.65 -13.72
N VAL A 6 14.55 -27.33 -13.68
CA VAL A 6 15.60 -26.72 -12.87
C VAL A 6 15.04 -26.58 -11.46
N ALA A 7 15.65 -27.26 -10.48
CA ALA A 7 15.29 -27.05 -9.08
C ALA A 7 15.72 -25.64 -8.69
N ALA A 8 14.76 -24.76 -8.39
CA ALA A 8 15.06 -23.45 -7.85
C ALA A 8 15.42 -23.60 -6.37
N GLU A 9 16.60 -23.12 -5.98
CA GLU A 9 16.90 -22.88 -4.57
C GLU A 9 15.95 -21.80 -4.04
N ARG A 10 15.56 -21.91 -2.76
CA ARG A 10 14.71 -20.92 -2.10
C ARG A 10 15.47 -19.61 -2.01
N SER A 11 15.11 -18.63 -2.84
CA SER A 11 15.67 -17.28 -2.76
C SER A 11 14.91 -16.48 -1.71
N PRO A 12 15.59 -15.78 -0.78
CA PRO A 12 14.97 -14.80 0.10
C PRO A 12 14.68 -13.49 -0.62
N SER A 13 14.90 -13.40 -1.94
CA SER A 13 14.71 -12.19 -2.72
C SER A 13 14.09 -12.45 -4.08
N VAL A 14 13.26 -11.52 -4.53
CA VAL A 14 12.65 -11.49 -5.86
C VAL A 14 12.73 -10.07 -6.40
N THR A 15 13.04 -9.94 -7.69
CA THR A 15 12.94 -8.67 -8.40
C THR A 15 11.94 -8.82 -9.53
N LEU A 16 10.89 -8.00 -9.52
CA LEU A 16 9.99 -7.85 -10.66
C LEU A 16 10.24 -6.52 -11.35
N ARG A 17 10.12 -6.52 -12.69
CA ARG A 17 10.18 -5.31 -13.50
C ARG A 17 8.87 -5.13 -14.25
N PHE A 18 8.39 -3.89 -14.24
CA PHE A 18 7.16 -3.48 -14.91
C PHE A 18 7.47 -2.32 -15.83
N MET A 19 6.68 -2.16 -16.89
CA MET A 19 6.69 -0.96 -17.72
C MET A 19 5.55 -0.07 -17.24
N ALA A 20 5.85 1.14 -16.78
CA ALA A 20 4.83 2.14 -16.53
C ALA A 20 4.21 2.54 -17.87
N SER A 21 2.92 2.31 -18.02
CA SER A 21 2.17 2.50 -19.25
C SER A 21 1.18 3.67 -19.12
N PRO A 22 0.61 4.17 -20.23
CA PRO A 22 -0.42 5.22 -20.14
C PRO A 22 -1.68 4.78 -19.39
N THR A 23 -1.99 3.48 -19.35
CA THR A 23 -3.14 2.94 -18.59
C THR A 23 -2.92 2.91 -17.07
N ASP A 24 -1.72 3.24 -16.63
CA ASP A 24 -1.34 3.29 -15.21
C ASP A 24 -1.51 4.70 -14.62
N VAL A 25 -1.99 5.63 -15.44
CA VAL A 25 -2.22 7.03 -15.12
C VAL A 25 -3.73 7.27 -15.03
N LEU A 26 -4.20 7.73 -13.86
CA LEU A 26 -5.64 7.82 -13.58
C LEU A 26 -6.34 9.01 -14.25
N HIS A 27 -5.62 10.11 -14.53
CA HIS A 27 -6.22 11.28 -15.14
C HIS A 27 -5.25 12.01 -16.08
N HIS A 28 -5.82 12.77 -17.01
CA HIS A 28 -5.04 13.58 -17.93
C HIS A 28 -4.19 14.61 -17.17
N GLY A 29 -2.93 14.76 -17.60
CA GLY A 29 -1.98 15.71 -17.02
C GLY A 29 -1.41 15.31 -15.65
N ALA A 30 -1.61 14.08 -15.19
CA ALA A 30 -0.86 13.57 -14.05
C ALA A 30 0.64 13.47 -14.37
N GLN A 31 1.49 13.75 -13.38
CA GLN A 31 2.94 13.71 -13.54
C GLN A 31 3.54 12.30 -13.52
N GLY A 32 2.72 11.29 -13.21
CA GLY A 32 3.15 9.91 -13.11
C GLY A 32 1.99 8.95 -12.87
N VAL A 33 2.35 7.70 -12.66
CA VAL A 33 1.41 6.63 -12.27
C VAL A 33 0.82 6.87 -10.89
N SER A 34 -0.36 6.32 -10.63
CA SER A 34 -1.04 6.47 -9.33
C SER A 34 -0.31 5.77 -8.19
N GLY A 35 -0.54 6.24 -6.95
CA GLY A 35 -0.02 5.60 -5.75
C GLY A 35 -0.53 4.16 -5.65
N GLY A 36 -1.82 3.97 -5.94
CA GLY A 36 -2.49 2.67 -6.02
C GLY A 36 -1.79 1.70 -6.96
N ARG A 37 -1.36 2.15 -8.13
CA ARG A 37 -0.63 1.28 -9.06
C ARG A 37 0.76 0.90 -8.54
N VAL A 38 1.47 1.83 -7.90
CA VAL A 38 2.74 1.51 -7.24
C VAL A 38 2.54 0.46 -6.15
N LEU A 39 1.48 0.59 -5.34
CA LEU A 39 1.11 -0.39 -4.32
C LEU A 39 0.79 -1.76 -4.93
N GLU A 40 0.14 -1.79 -6.09
CA GLU A 40 -0.15 -3.04 -6.81
C GLU A 40 1.12 -3.77 -7.25
N TRP A 41 2.11 -3.05 -7.79
CA TRP A 41 3.40 -3.64 -8.17
C TRP A 41 4.21 -4.11 -6.96
N ILE A 42 4.18 -3.36 -5.87
CA ILE A 42 4.77 -3.75 -4.59
C ILE A 42 4.17 -5.08 -4.12
N ASP A 43 2.84 -5.19 -4.12
CA ASP A 43 2.15 -6.41 -3.66
C ASP A 43 2.48 -7.62 -4.53
N LYS A 44 2.54 -7.46 -5.86
CA LYS A 44 2.92 -8.53 -6.80
C LYS A 44 4.33 -9.06 -6.54
N ALA A 45 5.30 -8.16 -6.36
CA ALA A 45 6.69 -8.55 -6.10
C ALA A 45 6.85 -9.18 -4.72
N ALA A 46 6.21 -8.61 -3.70
CA ALA A 46 6.23 -9.13 -2.35
C ALA A 46 5.51 -10.49 -2.24
N TYR A 47 4.38 -10.68 -2.94
CA TYR A 47 3.69 -11.97 -3.03
C TYR A 47 4.58 -13.02 -3.67
N ALA A 48 5.23 -12.71 -4.80
CA ALA A 48 6.15 -13.64 -5.46
C ALA A 48 7.29 -14.06 -4.52
N CYS A 49 7.87 -13.10 -3.78
CA CYS A 49 8.88 -13.37 -2.76
C CYS A 49 8.34 -14.26 -1.63
N ALA A 50 7.15 -13.95 -1.10
CA ALA A 50 6.50 -14.70 -0.04
C ALA A 50 6.19 -16.14 -0.47
N ALA A 51 5.59 -16.32 -1.65
CA ALA A 51 5.18 -17.61 -2.19
C ALA A 51 6.39 -18.48 -2.55
N GLN A 52 7.46 -17.90 -3.09
CA GLN A 52 8.71 -18.62 -3.34
C GLN A 52 9.34 -19.12 -2.03
N TRP A 53 9.34 -18.28 -0.98
CA TRP A 53 9.91 -18.63 0.32
C TRP A 53 9.09 -19.69 1.05
N SER A 54 7.78 -19.49 1.15
CA SER A 54 6.86 -20.38 1.87
C SER A 54 6.50 -21.65 1.11
N ALA A 55 6.69 -21.65 -0.21
CA ALA A 55 6.21 -22.67 -1.13
C ALA A 55 4.69 -22.93 -1.03
N THR A 56 3.90 -21.92 -0.64
CA THR A 56 2.45 -22.01 -0.49
C THR A 56 1.73 -20.72 -0.90
N TYR A 57 0.40 -20.75 -0.85
CA TYR A 57 -0.44 -19.57 -1.00
C TYR A 57 -0.19 -18.59 0.15
N CYS A 58 -0.11 -17.30 -0.18
CA CYS A 58 0.12 -16.22 0.77
C CYS A 58 -0.92 -15.13 0.59
N VAL A 59 -1.31 -14.47 1.68
CA VAL A 59 -2.18 -13.28 1.64
C VAL A 59 -1.48 -12.09 2.28
N THR A 60 -1.72 -10.91 1.74
CA THR A 60 -1.24 -9.65 2.30
C THR A 60 -1.99 -9.38 3.60
N ALA A 61 -1.26 -9.12 4.68
CA ALA A 61 -1.84 -8.80 5.99
C ALA A 61 -1.62 -7.34 6.38
N TYR A 62 -0.51 -6.76 5.93
CA TYR A 62 -0.17 -5.38 6.21
C TYR A 62 0.68 -4.76 5.11
N VAL A 63 0.40 -3.51 4.78
CA VAL A 63 1.28 -2.62 4.02
C VAL A 63 1.36 -1.29 4.75
N GLY A 64 2.55 -0.72 4.93
CA GLY A 64 2.59 0.60 5.54
C GLY A 64 3.90 1.39 5.50
N HIS A 65 3.75 2.64 5.92
CA HIS A 65 4.77 3.70 5.94
C HIS A 65 5.40 3.97 4.59
N ILE A 66 4.58 4.09 3.57
CA ILE A 66 5.04 4.34 2.20
C ILE A 66 4.98 5.84 1.97
N HIS A 67 6.12 6.43 1.69
CA HIS A 67 6.22 7.79 1.20
C HIS A 67 6.46 7.78 -0.30
N PHE A 68 5.80 8.69 -1.01
CA PHE A 68 5.99 8.90 -2.45
C PHE A 68 6.74 10.22 -2.68
N PRO A 69 8.08 10.26 -2.46
CA PRO A 69 8.88 11.50 -2.57
C PRO A 69 8.95 12.07 -3.97
N ARG A 70 8.69 11.27 -5.01
CA ARG A 70 8.66 11.72 -6.40
C ARG A 70 7.69 10.88 -7.24
N PRO A 71 7.14 11.43 -8.33
CA PRO A 71 6.35 10.65 -9.27
C PRO A 71 7.21 9.63 -10.05
N ILE A 72 6.56 8.58 -10.54
CA ILE A 72 7.11 7.68 -11.56
C ILE A 72 6.44 8.02 -12.90
N PRO A 73 7.15 8.62 -13.86
CA PRO A 73 6.57 8.97 -15.15
C PRO A 73 6.10 7.75 -15.94
N SER A 74 5.06 7.94 -16.75
CA SER A 74 4.67 6.96 -17.76
C SER A 74 5.82 6.74 -18.74
N GLY A 75 6.04 5.49 -19.18
CA GLY A 75 7.15 5.07 -20.02
C GLY A 75 8.42 4.67 -19.25
N HIS A 76 8.49 4.90 -17.94
CA HIS A 76 9.62 4.42 -17.14
C HIS A 76 9.55 2.90 -16.94
N ILE A 77 10.72 2.27 -16.89
CA ILE A 77 10.83 0.93 -16.31
C ILE A 77 10.81 1.06 -14.79
N VAL A 78 9.99 0.25 -14.14
CA VAL A 78 9.86 0.17 -12.69
C VAL A 78 10.46 -1.14 -12.23
N GLU A 79 11.33 -1.09 -11.23
CA GLU A 79 11.96 -2.26 -10.63
C GLU A 79 11.57 -2.33 -9.16
N VAL A 80 10.91 -3.41 -8.77
CA VAL A 80 10.54 -3.68 -7.38
C VAL A 80 11.42 -4.83 -6.87
N ARG A 81 12.32 -4.50 -5.95
CA ARG A 81 13.20 -5.46 -5.29
C ARG A 81 12.62 -5.83 -3.93
N SER A 82 12.07 -7.03 -3.82
CA SER A 82 11.49 -7.59 -2.60
C SER A 82 12.47 -8.54 -1.93
N ARG A 83 12.62 -8.43 -0.62
CA ARG A 83 13.49 -9.31 0.18
C ARG A 83 12.85 -9.68 1.51
N ILE A 84 12.97 -10.93 1.92
CA ILE A 84 12.59 -11.39 3.26
C ILE A 84 13.51 -10.68 4.27
N ALA A 85 12.91 -9.95 5.20
CA ALA A 85 13.61 -9.31 6.31
C ALA A 85 13.61 -10.21 7.55
N MET A 86 12.49 -10.86 7.81
CA MET A 86 12.32 -11.82 8.92
C MET A 86 11.08 -12.68 8.71
N THR A 87 11.00 -13.77 9.45
CA THR A 87 9.88 -14.71 9.45
C THR A 87 9.37 -14.92 10.87
N GLY A 88 8.05 -14.85 11.06
CA GLY A 88 7.38 -15.34 12.26
C GLY A 88 6.99 -16.81 12.11
N ARG A 89 5.98 -17.27 12.86
CA ARG A 89 5.42 -18.63 12.71
C ARG A 89 4.84 -18.84 11.31
N SER A 90 3.94 -17.94 10.89
CA SER A 90 3.22 -18.00 9.62
C SER A 90 3.37 -16.73 8.79
N SER A 91 4.07 -15.72 9.32
CA SER A 91 4.23 -14.42 8.68
C SER A 91 5.62 -14.26 8.08
N MET A 92 5.71 -13.51 6.99
CA MET A 92 6.94 -13.08 6.35
C MET A 92 6.91 -11.57 6.22
N HIS A 93 7.91 -10.90 6.79
CA HIS A 93 8.10 -9.47 6.69
C HIS A 93 9.02 -9.22 5.50
N ILE A 94 8.56 -8.44 4.54
CA ILE A 94 9.21 -8.26 3.24
C ILE A 94 9.48 -6.79 3.05
N VAL A 95 10.75 -6.46 2.87
CA VAL A 95 11.18 -5.11 2.51
C VAL A 95 11.18 -4.99 1.00
N ASN A 96 10.58 -3.91 0.50
CA ASN A 96 10.45 -3.61 -0.91
C ASN A 96 11.14 -2.29 -1.20
N GLU A 97 12.02 -2.31 -2.20
CA GLU A 97 12.62 -1.11 -2.79
C GLU A 97 12.03 -0.91 -4.18
N VAL A 98 11.41 0.25 -4.42
CA VAL A 98 10.88 0.61 -5.73
C VAL A 98 11.83 1.61 -6.38
N LEU A 99 12.34 1.26 -7.54
CA LEU A 99 13.19 2.09 -8.38
C LEU A 99 12.47 2.35 -9.69
N SER A 100 12.77 3.48 -10.34
CA SER A 100 12.39 3.68 -11.73
C SER A 100 13.45 4.39 -12.54
N ALA A 101 13.46 4.13 -13.85
CA ALA A 101 14.40 4.70 -14.81
C ALA A 101 13.69 4.98 -16.14
N ASP A 102 14.16 5.99 -16.86
CA ASP A 102 13.91 6.03 -18.30
C ASP A 102 14.63 4.83 -18.94
N PRO A 103 13.94 3.94 -19.67
CA PRO A 103 14.56 2.75 -20.25
C PRO A 103 15.66 3.07 -21.28
N ARG A 104 15.70 4.30 -21.82
CA ARG A 104 16.75 4.76 -22.74
C ARG A 104 18.06 5.08 -22.02
N GLU A 105 17.96 5.57 -20.78
CA GLU A 105 19.11 5.95 -19.95
C GLU A 105 19.58 4.81 -19.05
N GLY A 106 18.64 4.00 -18.54
CA GLY A 106 18.94 2.89 -17.62
C GLY A 106 19.40 3.34 -16.23
N ILE A 107 19.24 4.62 -15.88
CA ILE A 107 19.66 5.17 -14.58
C ILE A 107 18.50 5.06 -13.59
N PHE A 108 18.55 4.04 -12.74
CA PHE A 108 17.54 3.80 -11.72
C PHE A 108 17.71 4.73 -10.52
N THR A 109 16.63 5.43 -10.18
CA THR A 109 16.54 6.23 -8.95
C THR A 109 15.41 5.70 -8.09
N ARG A 110 15.55 5.82 -6.75
CA ARG A 110 14.53 5.34 -5.82
C ARG A 110 13.26 6.18 -5.95
N ALA A 111 12.12 5.50 -6.04
CA ALA A 111 10.80 6.09 -6.03
C ALA A 111 10.18 5.98 -4.63
N CYS A 112 10.22 4.81 -4.00
CA CYS A 112 9.79 4.61 -2.62
C CYS A 112 10.38 3.30 -2.05
N ASP A 113 10.17 3.07 -0.76
CA ASP A 113 10.44 1.81 -0.09
C ASP A 113 9.38 1.55 0.98
N CYS A 114 9.15 0.28 1.31
CA CYS A 114 8.14 -0.11 2.28
C CYS A 114 8.36 -1.50 2.88
N LEU A 115 7.66 -1.73 4.00
CA LEU A 115 7.53 -3.05 4.61
C LEU A 115 6.14 -3.60 4.32
N VAL A 116 6.08 -4.83 3.81
CA VAL A 116 4.85 -5.58 3.59
C VAL A 116 4.90 -6.87 4.40
N VAL A 117 3.80 -7.25 5.03
CA VAL A 117 3.70 -8.51 5.77
C VAL A 117 2.75 -9.44 5.04
N PHE A 118 3.25 -10.60 4.64
CA PHE A 118 2.45 -11.70 4.10
C PHE A 118 2.24 -12.78 5.16
N VAL A 119 1.10 -13.45 5.09
CA VAL A 119 0.79 -14.63 5.91
C VAL A 119 0.57 -15.82 4.99
N ALA A 120 1.30 -16.90 5.23
CA ALA A 120 1.12 -18.17 4.55
C ALA A 120 -0.19 -18.83 4.98
N LYS A 121 -0.95 -19.31 4.01
CA LYS A 121 -2.25 -19.95 4.20
C LYS A 121 -2.23 -21.34 3.59
N ASP A 122 -2.84 -22.26 4.29
CA ASP A 122 -3.14 -23.59 3.79
C ASP A 122 -4.27 -23.46 2.73
N PRO A 123 -4.05 -23.88 1.46
CA PRO A 123 -5.01 -23.67 0.39
C PRO A 123 -6.35 -24.39 0.58
N ASP A 124 -6.36 -25.51 1.31
CA ASP A 124 -7.54 -26.34 1.48
C ASP A 124 -8.41 -25.84 2.65
N THR A 125 -7.77 -25.39 3.73
CA THR A 125 -8.45 -24.99 4.97
C THR A 125 -8.55 -23.49 5.18
N GLY A 126 -7.76 -22.69 4.45
CA GLY A 126 -7.65 -21.23 4.62
C GLY A 126 -6.97 -20.79 5.93
N LYS A 127 -6.50 -21.74 6.76
CA LYS A 127 -5.84 -21.45 8.03
C LYS A 127 -4.39 -21.03 7.82
N SER A 128 -3.85 -20.23 8.73
CA SER A 128 -2.45 -19.85 8.67
C SER A 128 -1.55 -21.07 8.90
N MET A 129 -0.51 -21.23 8.07
CA MET A 129 0.42 -22.36 8.13
C MET A 129 1.86 -21.90 8.42
N ALA A 130 2.68 -22.80 8.93
CA ALA A 130 4.07 -22.48 9.28
C ALA A 130 4.91 -22.17 8.02
N VAL A 131 5.82 -21.20 8.13
CA VAL A 131 6.78 -20.86 7.06
C VAL A 131 8.19 -21.30 7.43
N PRO A 132 9.08 -21.54 6.45
CA PRO A 132 10.50 -21.72 6.72
C PRO A 132 11.09 -20.52 7.45
N SER A 133 11.94 -20.76 8.45
CA SER A 133 12.62 -19.69 9.17
C SER A 133 13.70 -19.03 8.31
N PHE A 134 13.72 -17.70 8.24
CA PHE A 134 14.79 -16.93 7.65
C PHE A 134 15.83 -16.56 8.70
N VAL A 135 17.11 -16.81 8.40
CA VAL A 135 18.25 -16.43 9.24
C VAL A 135 19.19 -15.57 8.38
N PRO A 136 19.35 -14.28 8.71
CA PRO A 136 20.28 -13.40 8.01
C PRO A 136 21.72 -13.93 8.01
N THR A 137 22.32 -14.06 6.83
CA THR A 137 23.66 -14.62 6.63
C THR A 137 24.72 -13.53 6.41
N ASP A 138 24.36 -12.42 5.77
CA ASP A 138 25.25 -11.29 5.51
C ASP A 138 24.87 -10.00 6.26
N ASP A 139 25.72 -8.97 6.16
CA ASP A 139 25.54 -7.70 6.85
C ASP A 139 24.32 -6.90 6.34
N GLU A 140 24.00 -7.04 5.05
CA GLU A 140 22.84 -6.36 4.47
C GLU A 140 21.53 -7.01 4.94
N GLU A 141 21.48 -8.34 4.99
CA GLU A 141 20.35 -9.09 5.54
C GLU A 141 20.15 -8.78 7.02
N ARG A 142 21.23 -8.73 7.82
CA ARG A 142 21.16 -8.36 9.25
C ARG A 142 20.59 -6.94 9.43
N ARG A 143 21.09 -5.97 8.68
CA ARG A 143 20.58 -4.58 8.68
C ARG A 143 19.10 -4.50 8.31
N VAL A 144 18.69 -5.25 7.28
CA VAL A 144 17.29 -5.28 6.83
C VAL A 144 16.38 -5.89 7.90
N ALA A 145 16.82 -6.95 8.57
CA ALA A 145 16.11 -7.57 9.68
C ALA A 145 15.92 -6.58 10.85
N GLU A 146 17.01 -5.93 11.29
CA GLU A 146 16.96 -4.88 12.32
C GLU A 146 16.01 -3.73 11.95
N ALA A 147 16.04 -3.30 10.68
CA ALA A 147 15.14 -2.26 10.19
C ALA A 147 13.67 -2.69 10.25
N ALA A 148 13.34 -3.94 9.89
CA ALA A 148 11.99 -4.46 10.04
C ALA A 148 11.57 -4.60 11.52
N GLU A 149 12.51 -4.98 12.40
CA GLU A 149 12.29 -5.16 13.84
C GLU A 149 11.96 -3.84 14.53
N SER A 150 12.71 -2.79 14.20
CA SER A 150 12.50 -1.43 14.73
C SER A 150 11.10 -0.86 14.47
N ARG A 151 10.37 -1.41 13.48
CA ARG A 151 9.01 -0.99 13.11
C ARG A 151 7.91 -1.77 13.80
N ILE A 152 8.21 -2.86 14.52
CA ILE A 152 7.18 -3.71 15.14
C ILE A 152 6.36 -2.92 16.16
N GLY A 153 7.02 -2.19 17.07
CA GLY A 153 6.34 -1.41 18.10
C GLY A 153 5.45 -0.31 17.52
N LEU A 154 5.99 0.49 16.58
CA LEU A 154 5.22 1.52 15.87
C LEU A 154 4.01 0.92 15.15
N ARG A 155 4.21 -0.20 14.45
CA ARG A 155 3.15 -0.88 13.71
C ARG A 155 2.03 -1.32 14.65
N GLN A 156 2.37 -1.91 15.79
CA GLN A 156 1.39 -2.35 16.80
C GLN A 156 0.66 -1.17 17.44
N ALA A 157 1.35 -0.07 17.72
CA ALA A 157 0.72 1.15 18.24
C ALA A 157 -0.29 1.71 17.23
N ILE A 158 0.09 1.81 15.95
CA ILE A 158 -0.82 2.25 14.88
C ILE A 158 -2.00 1.27 14.71
N GLU A 159 -1.78 -0.05 14.81
CA GLU A 159 -2.86 -1.06 14.79
C GLU A 159 -3.88 -0.77 15.88
N SER A 160 -3.41 -0.68 17.12
CA SER A 160 -4.26 -0.47 18.28
C SER A 160 -5.04 0.84 18.18
N GLU A 161 -4.40 1.93 17.74
CA GLU A 161 -5.08 3.22 17.55
C GLU A 161 -6.12 3.19 16.45
N MET A 162 -5.86 2.48 15.34
CA MET A 162 -6.81 2.38 14.24
C MET A 162 -8.02 1.51 14.62
N GLU A 163 -7.79 0.38 15.32
CA GLU A 163 -8.85 -0.52 15.80
C GLU A 163 -9.75 0.12 16.86
N ALA A 164 -9.21 1.07 17.64
CA ALA A 164 -9.96 1.77 18.68
C ALA A 164 -10.99 2.77 18.13
N GLN A 165 -10.94 3.11 16.84
CA GLN A 165 -11.84 4.10 16.25
C GLN A 165 -13.07 3.49 15.60
N THR A 166 -14.17 4.23 15.70
CA THR A 166 -15.42 3.95 15.00
C THR A 166 -15.69 5.01 13.92
N TYR A 167 -16.54 4.65 12.96
CA TYR A 167 -16.96 5.52 11.88
C TYR A 167 -18.48 5.43 11.75
N THR A 168 -19.15 6.57 11.70
CA THR A 168 -20.60 6.67 11.58
C THR A 168 -20.98 7.62 10.44
N ASP A 169 -22.27 7.64 10.11
CA ASP A 169 -22.80 8.53 9.09
C ASP A 169 -23.06 9.96 9.61
N ASP A 170 -22.95 10.21 10.93
CA ASP A 170 -23.12 11.55 11.53
C ASP A 170 -21.86 12.42 11.39
N SER A 171 -21.54 12.78 10.15
CA SER A 171 -20.37 13.61 9.87
C SER A 171 -20.57 14.49 8.64
N THR A 172 -19.94 15.66 8.70
CA THR A 172 -19.92 16.66 7.62
C THR A 172 -18.68 16.57 6.75
N ALA A 173 -17.79 15.62 7.05
CA ALA A 173 -16.57 15.41 6.30
C ALA A 173 -16.85 15.05 4.83
N PRO A 174 -16.09 15.64 3.89
CA PRO A 174 -16.14 15.23 2.49
C PRO A 174 -15.88 13.73 2.35
N ARG A 175 -16.72 13.07 1.55
CA ARG A 175 -16.78 11.61 1.44
C ARG A 175 -17.15 11.20 0.02
N ILE A 176 -16.47 10.18 -0.50
CA ILE A 176 -16.84 9.48 -1.74
C ILE A 176 -16.99 8.00 -1.45
N VAL A 177 -18.02 7.40 -2.03
CA VAL A 177 -18.25 5.96 -1.98
C VAL A 177 -18.30 5.38 -3.39
N HIS A 178 -17.34 4.54 -3.73
CA HIS A 178 -17.37 3.74 -4.95
C HIS A 178 -18.02 2.39 -4.68
N ARG A 179 -18.81 1.90 -5.64
CA ARG A 179 -19.43 0.56 -5.58
C ARG A 179 -19.33 -0.13 -6.92
N PHE A 180 -18.81 -1.35 -6.92
CA PHE A 180 -18.62 -2.15 -8.13
C PHE A 180 -18.49 -3.64 -7.76
N MET A 181 -18.53 -4.51 -8.77
CA MET A 181 -18.34 -5.95 -8.59
C MET A 181 -16.87 -6.32 -8.78
N ALA A 182 -16.34 -7.18 -7.92
CA ALA A 182 -15.01 -7.79 -8.13
C ALA A 182 -15.04 -8.73 -9.34
N LYS A 183 -14.18 -8.49 -10.34
CA LYS A 183 -14.18 -9.23 -11.60
C LYS A 183 -13.13 -10.36 -11.58
N PRO A 184 -13.25 -11.35 -12.48
CA PRO A 184 -12.25 -12.40 -12.62
C PRO A 184 -10.84 -11.90 -12.97
N THR A 185 -10.71 -10.71 -13.56
CA THR A 185 -9.41 -10.07 -13.85
C THR A 185 -8.69 -9.56 -12.60
N ASP A 186 -9.40 -9.45 -11.48
CA ASP A 186 -8.96 -8.74 -10.28
C ASP A 186 -8.45 -9.72 -9.20
N VAL A 187 -8.42 -11.01 -9.52
CA VAL A 187 -8.20 -12.08 -8.54
C VAL A 187 -7.00 -12.95 -8.84
N ASN A 188 -6.48 -13.57 -7.78
CA ASN A 188 -5.45 -14.57 -7.85
C ASN A 188 -6.03 -15.98 -8.05
N TRP A 189 -5.14 -16.96 -8.23
CA TRP A 189 -5.52 -18.36 -8.48
C TRP A 189 -6.34 -19.00 -7.35
N GLY A 190 -6.32 -18.43 -6.14
CA GLY A 190 -7.11 -18.86 -4.99
C GLY A 190 -8.52 -18.25 -4.94
N GLY A 191 -8.96 -17.54 -5.98
CA GLY A 191 -10.29 -16.92 -6.06
C GLY A 191 -10.47 -15.66 -5.22
N ASN A 192 -9.38 -15.15 -4.62
CA ASN A 192 -9.37 -13.92 -3.84
C ASN A 192 -8.82 -12.76 -4.66
N VAL A 193 -9.35 -11.56 -4.44
CA VAL A 193 -8.78 -10.32 -4.96
C VAL A 193 -7.36 -10.15 -4.44
N HIS A 194 -6.45 -9.74 -5.34
CA HIS A 194 -5.06 -9.47 -4.97
C HIS A 194 -5.01 -8.23 -4.07
N GLY A 195 -4.16 -8.26 -3.03
CA GLY A 195 -4.05 -7.13 -2.09
C GLY A 195 -3.71 -5.83 -2.80
N GLY A 196 -2.83 -5.92 -3.81
CA GLY A 196 -2.48 -4.86 -4.72
C GLY A 196 -3.67 -4.21 -5.43
N THR A 197 -4.57 -5.02 -5.98
CA THR A 197 -5.75 -4.55 -6.71
C THR A 197 -6.71 -3.81 -5.77
N ALA A 198 -6.91 -4.34 -4.57
CA ALA A 198 -7.73 -3.66 -3.57
C ALA A 198 -7.13 -2.31 -3.12
N MET A 199 -5.80 -2.23 -3.01
CA MET A 199 -5.11 -0.96 -2.73
C MET A 199 -5.22 0.05 -3.86
N GLU A 200 -5.29 -0.38 -5.12
CA GLU A 200 -5.55 0.50 -6.26
C GLU A 200 -6.94 1.14 -6.16
N TRP A 201 -7.98 0.36 -5.84
CA TRP A 201 -9.34 0.89 -5.66
C TRP A 201 -9.43 1.86 -4.48
N ILE A 202 -8.69 1.59 -3.40
CA ILE A 202 -8.60 2.46 -2.22
C ILE A 202 -7.97 3.81 -2.57
N ASP A 203 -6.86 3.81 -3.32
CA ASP A 203 -6.21 5.04 -3.78
C ASP A 203 -7.12 5.81 -4.76
N GLU A 204 -7.79 5.12 -5.68
CA GLU A 204 -8.72 5.77 -6.62
C GLU A 204 -9.87 6.51 -5.90
N ALA A 205 -10.48 5.88 -4.89
CA ALA A 205 -11.53 6.51 -4.08
C ALA A 205 -10.99 7.71 -3.26
N GLY A 206 -9.79 7.57 -2.68
CA GLY A 206 -9.14 8.65 -1.94
C GLY A 206 -8.77 9.83 -2.84
N LEU A 207 -8.24 9.55 -4.02
CA LEU A 207 -7.90 10.54 -5.04
C LEU A 207 -9.16 11.30 -5.48
N ALA A 208 -10.23 10.59 -5.85
CA ALA A 208 -11.49 11.21 -6.22
C ALA A 208 -12.04 12.10 -5.11
N CYS A 209 -12.02 11.62 -3.86
CA CYS A 209 -12.52 12.36 -2.69
C CYS A 209 -11.75 13.67 -2.47
N THR A 210 -10.42 13.61 -2.56
CA THR A 210 -9.58 14.79 -2.37
C THR A 210 -9.63 15.76 -3.54
N MET A 211 -9.80 15.29 -4.78
CA MET A 211 -10.01 16.15 -5.95
C MET A 211 -11.37 16.86 -5.91
N GLU A 212 -12.45 16.14 -5.58
CA GLU A 212 -13.78 16.74 -5.42
C GLU A 212 -13.76 17.82 -4.34
N TRP A 213 -13.12 17.52 -3.19
CA TRP A 213 -13.02 18.48 -2.10
C TRP A 213 -12.19 19.71 -2.47
N SER A 214 -10.98 19.51 -3.00
CA SER A 214 -10.05 20.61 -3.25
C SER A 214 -10.41 21.44 -4.48
N GLY A 215 -11.05 20.83 -5.48
CA GLY A 215 -11.17 21.41 -6.82
C GLY A 215 -9.87 21.38 -7.62
N GLU A 216 -8.82 20.77 -7.07
CA GLU A 216 -7.47 20.73 -7.63
C GLU A 216 -7.08 19.29 -7.99
N ARG A 217 -6.02 19.16 -8.79
CA ARG A 217 -5.37 17.85 -8.95
C ARG A 217 -4.68 17.50 -7.64
N THR A 218 -4.89 16.28 -7.17
CA THR A 218 -4.21 15.77 -5.98
C THR A 218 -3.31 14.60 -6.32
N VAL A 219 -2.28 14.37 -5.50
CA VAL A 219 -1.39 13.21 -5.60
C VAL A 219 -1.16 12.63 -4.22
N ALA A 220 -1.10 11.29 -4.13
CA ALA A 220 -0.76 10.60 -2.89
C ALA A 220 0.71 10.84 -2.56
N VAL A 221 0.98 11.31 -1.33
CA VAL A 221 2.35 11.48 -0.79
C VAL A 221 2.67 10.49 0.31
N TYR A 222 1.62 9.88 0.88
CA TYR A 222 1.75 8.86 1.91
C TYR A 222 0.62 7.84 1.81
N ALA A 223 0.97 6.57 2.00
CA ALA A 223 0.03 5.47 2.24
C ALA A 223 0.49 4.67 3.46
N GLY A 224 -0.41 4.38 4.38
CA GLY A 224 -0.05 3.65 5.60
C GLY A 224 -1.22 3.11 6.39
N GLY A 225 -0.89 2.22 7.33
CA GLY A 225 -1.90 1.56 8.15
C GLY A 225 -2.83 0.67 7.32
N ILE A 226 -2.39 0.14 6.17
CA ILE A 226 -3.25 -0.67 5.31
C ILE A 226 -3.37 -2.06 5.93
N ARG A 227 -4.56 -2.41 6.42
CA ARG A 227 -4.87 -3.65 7.13
C ARG A 227 -5.85 -4.49 6.35
N PHE A 228 -5.57 -5.78 6.23
CA PHE A 228 -6.45 -6.75 5.60
C PHE A 228 -7.09 -7.62 6.69
N TYR A 229 -8.38 -7.43 6.94
CA TYR A 229 -9.15 -8.15 7.97
C TYR A 229 -9.83 -9.39 7.40
N HIS A 230 -10.46 -9.25 6.23
CA HIS A 230 -11.23 -10.30 5.60
C HIS A 230 -10.86 -10.43 4.12
N PRO A 231 -10.85 -11.66 3.57
CA PRO A 231 -10.65 -11.86 2.14
C PRO A 231 -11.80 -11.28 1.33
N VAL A 232 -11.46 -10.79 0.14
CA VAL A 232 -12.39 -10.30 -0.87
C VAL A 232 -12.39 -11.32 -2.01
N HIS A 233 -13.55 -11.76 -2.48
CA HIS A 233 -13.68 -12.82 -3.47
C HIS A 233 -14.18 -12.30 -4.82
N ILE A 234 -13.95 -13.07 -5.89
CA ILE A 234 -14.60 -12.83 -7.19
C ILE A 234 -16.10 -12.77 -6.99
N GLY A 235 -16.74 -11.76 -7.58
CA GLY A 235 -18.19 -11.63 -7.55
C GLY A 235 -18.73 -11.06 -6.24
N ASP A 236 -17.88 -10.65 -5.29
CA ASP A 236 -18.30 -9.79 -4.19
C ASP A 236 -18.71 -8.41 -4.72
N LEU A 237 -19.75 -7.83 -4.11
CA LEU A 237 -20.00 -6.40 -4.18
C LEU A 237 -18.96 -5.69 -3.32
N ILE A 238 -18.19 -4.80 -3.94
CA ILE A 238 -17.18 -3.98 -3.31
C ILE A 238 -17.78 -2.61 -3.04
N GLU A 239 -17.52 -2.09 -1.85
CA GLU A 239 -17.78 -0.72 -1.48
C GLU A 239 -16.50 -0.09 -0.92
N VAL A 240 -16.00 0.95 -1.57
CA VAL A 240 -14.81 1.70 -1.12
C VAL A 240 -15.26 3.07 -0.65
N ASP A 241 -15.18 3.31 0.64
CA ASP A 241 -15.64 4.52 1.33
C ASP A 241 -14.45 5.35 1.79
N ALA A 242 -14.18 6.44 1.08
CA ALA A 242 -13.10 7.37 1.35
C ALA A 242 -13.63 8.66 1.98
N ARG A 243 -13.16 9.00 3.18
CA ARG A 243 -13.54 10.21 3.93
C ARG A 243 -12.31 11.04 4.30
N ILE A 244 -12.39 12.35 4.11
CA ILE A 244 -11.37 13.28 4.63
C ILE A 244 -11.48 13.35 6.16
N THR A 245 -10.40 13.07 6.87
CA THR A 245 -10.37 13.14 8.34
C THR A 245 -9.70 14.42 8.85
N ARG A 246 -8.78 14.99 8.07
CA ARG A 246 -8.04 16.19 8.47
C ARG A 246 -7.44 16.91 7.26
N THR A 247 -7.29 18.22 7.35
CA THR A 247 -6.46 19.01 6.43
C THR A 247 -5.46 19.83 7.22
N ASP A 248 -4.18 19.79 6.83
CA ASP A 248 -3.15 20.69 7.35
C ASP A 248 -2.91 21.84 6.36
N SER A 249 -1.74 22.49 6.41
CA SER A 249 -1.41 23.62 5.52
C SER A 249 -1.36 23.24 4.03
N ARG A 250 -0.88 22.04 3.71
CA ARG A 250 -0.73 21.53 2.34
C ARG A 250 -1.26 20.12 2.12
N SER A 251 -1.53 19.37 3.19
CA SER A 251 -1.93 17.98 3.11
C SER A 251 -3.39 17.76 3.45
N ILE A 252 -3.98 16.78 2.79
CA ILE A 252 -5.34 16.29 2.99
C ILE A 252 -5.22 14.82 3.41
N HIS A 253 -5.67 14.50 4.61
CA HIS A 253 -5.63 13.14 5.17
C HIS A 253 -6.98 12.48 4.98
N THR A 254 -6.96 11.23 4.55
CA THR A 254 -8.14 10.43 4.31
C THR A 254 -8.07 9.10 5.03
N SER A 255 -9.20 8.67 5.59
CA SER A 255 -9.44 7.28 5.98
C SER A 255 -10.26 6.62 4.90
N VAL A 256 -9.91 5.38 4.53
CA VAL A 256 -10.60 4.62 3.49
C VAL A 256 -10.93 3.24 4.01
N HIS A 257 -12.21 2.87 3.94
CA HIS A 257 -12.72 1.55 4.28
C HIS A 257 -13.17 0.84 3.01
N LEU A 258 -12.63 -0.35 2.77
CA LEU A 258 -13.13 -1.25 1.74
C LEU A 258 -13.96 -2.33 2.42
N ARG A 259 -15.25 -2.37 2.06
CA ARG A 259 -16.19 -3.40 2.47
C ARG A 259 -16.50 -4.32 1.31
N ALA A 260 -16.67 -5.61 1.60
CA ALA A 260 -16.96 -6.62 0.60
C ALA A 260 -17.95 -7.67 1.11
N GLY A 261 -18.68 -8.29 0.18
CA GLY A 261 -19.55 -9.42 0.47
C GLY A 261 -20.50 -9.75 -0.69
N ASP A 262 -21.31 -10.78 -0.49
CA ASP A 262 -22.26 -11.26 -1.50
C ASP A 262 -23.29 -10.16 -1.86
N PRO A 263 -23.42 -9.76 -3.14
CA PRO A 263 -24.38 -8.73 -3.56
C PRO A 263 -25.84 -9.06 -3.19
N ARG A 264 -26.19 -10.35 -3.06
CA ARG A 264 -27.54 -10.81 -2.71
C ARG A 264 -27.89 -10.54 -1.25
N GLY A 265 -26.87 -10.39 -0.39
CA GLY A 265 -27.04 -10.07 1.02
C GLY A 265 -27.44 -8.61 1.28
N GLY A 266 -27.28 -7.72 0.30
CA GLY A 266 -27.54 -6.29 0.47
C GLY A 266 -26.40 -5.55 1.20
N ARG A 267 -26.45 -4.21 1.12
CA ARG A 267 -25.33 -3.32 1.54
C ARG A 267 -25.00 -3.39 3.03
N GLU A 268 -26.02 -3.56 3.87
CA GLU A 268 -25.89 -3.66 5.34
C GLU A 268 -25.04 -4.87 5.78
N ASN A 269 -24.92 -5.88 4.91
CA ASN A 269 -24.22 -7.13 5.21
C ASN A 269 -22.79 -7.18 4.64
N LEU A 270 -22.31 -6.09 4.02
CA LEU A 270 -20.91 -5.98 3.60
C LEU A 270 -20.02 -5.86 4.84
N LYS A 271 -18.90 -6.57 4.84
CA LYS A 271 -17.94 -6.59 5.96
C LYS A 271 -16.72 -5.75 5.64
N ASP A 272 -16.16 -5.07 6.64
CA ASP A 272 -14.87 -4.39 6.52
C ASP A 272 -13.78 -5.40 6.17
N ALA A 273 -13.29 -5.33 4.93
CA ALA A 273 -12.23 -6.17 4.43
C ALA A 273 -10.87 -5.47 4.60
N ILE A 274 -10.81 -4.16 4.31
CA ILE A 274 -9.56 -3.39 4.41
C ILE A 274 -9.82 -2.01 5.02
N HIS A 275 -8.92 -1.55 5.89
CA HIS A 275 -8.85 -0.17 6.35
C HIS A 275 -7.48 0.42 6.00
N ALA A 276 -7.46 1.64 5.49
CA ALA A 276 -6.24 2.31 5.08
C ALA A 276 -6.28 3.81 5.40
N THR A 277 -5.10 4.39 5.62
CA THR A 277 -4.92 5.85 5.72
C THR A 277 -4.01 6.35 4.61
N PHE A 278 -4.44 7.43 3.96
CA PHE A 278 -3.69 8.07 2.89
C PHE A 278 -3.54 9.56 3.18
N THR A 279 -2.47 10.15 2.66
CA THR A 279 -2.30 11.60 2.65
C THR A 279 -2.03 12.05 1.23
N TYR A 280 -2.77 13.06 0.81
CA TYR A 280 -2.66 13.69 -0.50
C TYR A 280 -2.22 15.14 -0.36
N ILE A 281 -1.66 15.70 -1.42
CA ILE A 281 -1.44 17.14 -1.58
C ILE A 281 -2.08 17.61 -2.88
N GLY A 282 -2.55 18.85 -2.92
CA GLY A 282 -2.92 19.51 -4.18
C GLY A 282 -1.68 19.93 -4.95
N ILE A 283 -1.71 19.86 -6.28
CA ILE A 283 -0.64 20.31 -7.16
C ILE A 283 -1.19 21.16 -8.30
N ASP A 284 -0.40 22.16 -8.73
CA ASP A 284 -0.71 22.95 -9.91
C ASP A 284 -0.32 22.22 -11.22
N ILE A 285 -0.46 22.92 -12.35
CA ILE A 285 -0.14 22.37 -13.68
C ILE A 285 1.36 22.04 -13.86
N ASP A 286 2.23 22.72 -13.13
CA ASP A 286 3.68 22.53 -13.14
C ASP A 286 4.13 21.49 -12.09
N GLY A 287 3.22 21.03 -11.22
CA GLY A 287 3.47 20.07 -10.15
C GLY A 287 3.86 20.69 -8.82
N ASN A 288 3.77 22.00 -8.66
CA ASN A 288 4.10 22.63 -7.39
C ASN A 288 2.99 22.39 -6.36
N PRO A 289 3.35 22.15 -5.09
CA PRO A 289 2.39 21.87 -4.04
C PRO A 289 1.55 23.11 -3.70
N LEU A 290 0.22 22.96 -3.75
CA LEU A 290 -0.76 23.98 -3.41
C LEU A 290 -1.12 23.94 -1.91
N PRO A 291 -1.58 25.06 -1.33
CA PRO A 291 -2.24 25.05 -0.03
C PRO A 291 -3.47 24.14 -0.04
N ALA A 292 -3.68 23.36 1.03
CA ALA A 292 -4.86 22.51 1.12
C ALA A 292 -6.11 23.34 1.42
N ARG A 293 -7.23 23.02 0.74
CA ARG A 293 -8.54 23.55 1.12
C ARG A 293 -8.87 23.08 2.54
N LYS A 294 -9.07 24.02 3.46
CA LYS A 294 -9.28 23.74 4.89
C LYS A 294 -10.63 23.05 5.14
N PHE A 295 -10.58 21.85 5.70
CA PHE A 295 -11.69 21.19 6.38
C PHE A 295 -11.74 21.65 7.84
N THR A 296 -12.93 22.01 8.32
CA THR A 296 -13.15 22.35 9.74
C THR A 296 -14.14 21.33 10.30
N PRO A 297 -13.73 20.50 11.28
CA PRO A 297 -14.60 19.48 11.84
C PRO A 297 -15.77 20.13 12.60
N VAL A 298 -16.99 19.66 12.35
CA VAL A 298 -18.21 20.21 12.97
C VAL A 298 -18.83 19.22 13.95
N THR A 299 -19.09 17.98 13.52
CA THR A 299 -19.71 16.97 14.38
C THR A 299 -18.72 16.41 15.41
N GLU A 300 -19.22 15.78 16.47
CA GLU A 300 -18.37 15.08 17.45
C GLU A 300 -17.51 14.00 16.77
N GLU A 301 -18.05 13.31 15.77
CA GLU A 301 -17.30 12.36 14.97
C GLU A 301 -16.17 13.04 14.18
N ASP A 302 -16.45 14.14 13.47
CA ASP A 302 -15.44 14.85 12.70
C ASP A 302 -14.28 15.32 13.60
N GLN A 303 -14.60 15.81 14.80
CA GLN A 303 -13.61 16.27 15.78
C GLN A 303 -12.76 15.11 16.30
N ARG A 304 -13.39 13.98 16.64
CA ARG A 304 -12.68 12.77 17.08
C ARG A 304 -11.75 12.21 16.00
N LEU A 305 -12.21 12.11 14.75
CA LEU A 305 -11.39 11.61 13.64
C LEU A 305 -10.25 12.58 13.27
N TRP A 306 -10.48 13.88 13.43
CA TRP A 306 -9.46 14.91 13.28
C TRP A 306 -8.33 14.76 14.31
N GLU A 307 -8.69 14.57 15.57
CA GLU A 307 -7.74 14.33 16.67
C GLU A 307 -7.02 13.00 16.50
N HIS A 308 -7.74 11.93 16.16
CA HIS A 308 -7.14 10.63 15.87
C HIS A 308 -6.10 10.69 14.76
N THR A 309 -6.41 11.41 13.68
CA THR A 309 -5.44 11.61 12.58
C THR A 309 -4.18 12.32 13.09
N GLN A 310 -4.31 13.26 14.03
CA GLN A 310 -3.16 13.89 14.67
C GLN A 310 -2.38 12.89 15.53
N THR A 311 -3.04 12.06 16.33
CA THR A 311 -2.41 10.98 17.11
C THR A 311 -1.59 10.05 16.21
N LEU A 312 -2.15 9.61 15.08
CA LEU A 312 -1.44 8.75 14.12
C LEU A 312 -0.21 9.44 13.52
N LYS A 313 -0.28 10.74 13.25
CA LYS A 313 0.87 11.53 12.79
C LYS A 313 1.95 11.63 13.87
N ASP A 314 1.56 11.87 15.11
CA ASP A 314 2.49 12.00 16.23
C ASP A 314 3.20 10.68 16.52
N LEU A 315 2.48 9.56 16.49
CA LEU A 315 3.08 8.22 16.56
C LEU A 315 4.10 8.01 15.44
N ARG A 316 3.80 8.43 14.21
CA ARG A 316 4.76 8.32 13.10
C ARG A 316 5.98 9.22 13.30
N GLY A 317 5.80 10.42 13.86
CA GLY A 317 6.88 11.36 14.11
C GLY A 317 7.79 10.98 15.29
N GLN A 318 7.29 10.23 16.27
CA GLN A 318 8.07 9.77 17.42
C GLN A 318 9.06 8.66 17.08
N TYR A 319 8.87 7.96 15.96
CA TYR A 319 9.71 6.86 15.55
C TYR A 319 10.50 7.27 14.31
N GLU A 320 11.83 7.33 14.44
CA GLU A 320 12.78 7.36 13.31
C GLU A 320 13.30 5.94 13.08
N PRO A 321 12.52 5.05 12.42
CA PRO A 321 12.96 3.68 12.25
C PRO A 321 14.18 3.63 11.31
N VAL A 322 15.08 2.68 11.57
CA VAL A 322 16.28 2.46 10.73
C VAL A 322 15.87 2.38 9.25
N PRO A 323 16.57 3.03 8.31
CA PRO A 323 16.20 2.99 6.89
C PRO A 323 16.04 1.54 6.38
N LEU A 324 14.94 1.24 5.69
CA LEU A 324 14.72 -0.12 5.14
C LEU A 324 15.76 -0.48 4.08
N VAL A 325 16.26 0.53 3.38
CA VAL A 325 17.20 0.43 2.26
C VAL A 325 18.32 1.42 2.49
N LYS A 326 19.56 1.01 2.20
CA LYS A 326 20.72 1.93 2.26
C LYS A 326 20.44 3.15 1.38
N PRO A 327 20.77 4.38 1.79
CA PRO A 327 20.71 5.52 0.90
C PRO A 327 21.52 5.23 -0.37
N LEU A 328 21.01 5.64 -1.53
CA LEU A 328 21.82 5.59 -2.75
C LEU A 328 23.02 6.52 -2.53
N PRO A 329 24.25 6.12 -2.91
CA PRO A 329 25.37 7.05 -2.93
C PRO A 329 24.98 8.25 -3.82
N PRO A 330 25.40 9.48 -3.47
CA PRO A 330 25.11 10.64 -4.30
C PRO A 330 25.63 10.38 -5.71
N VAL A 331 24.77 10.59 -6.71
CA VAL A 331 25.17 10.54 -8.11
C VAL A 331 26.22 11.62 -8.30
N GLN A 332 27.48 11.24 -8.50
CA GLN A 332 28.49 12.16 -9.01
C GLN A 332 28.10 12.46 -10.45
N LEU A 333 27.38 13.56 -10.65
CA LEU A 333 27.21 14.13 -11.97
C LEU A 333 28.62 14.50 -12.44
N THR A 334 29.16 13.71 -13.36
CA THR A 334 30.37 14.10 -14.07
C THR A 334 29.99 15.29 -14.94
N SER A 335 30.59 16.43 -14.63
CA SER A 335 30.48 17.71 -15.35
C SER A 335 30.90 17.59 -16.81
#